data_AF-A0A9E6DJ65-F1
#
_entry.id   AF-A0A9E6DJ65-F1
#
_cell.length_a   1.000
_cell.length_b   1.000
_cell.length_c   1.000
_cell.angle_alpha   90.00
_cell.angle_beta   90.00
_cell.angle_gamma   90.00
#
_symmetry.space_group_name_H-M   'P 1'
#
loop_
_entity.id
_entity.type
_entity.pdbx_description
1 polymer ?
#
loop_
_entity_poly.entity_id
_entity_poly.type
_entity_poly.pdbx_seq_one_letter_code
_entity_poly.pdbx_strand_id
1 'polypeptide(L)'
;MLTRSFFCALLILPGVALADHELDHRDLARGETLYQDNCAACHGANLEGQPNWQYPDENGVLPAPPHDRTGHTWHHDNQLLFTYTALGGAGTLAARGIT
;
A
#
# COMPACT_ATOMS: atom_id res chain seq x y z
N MET A 1 -24.36 -52.93 27.63
CA MET A 1 -24.65 -51.74 26.82
C MET A 1 -23.64 -50.66 27.19
N LEU A 2 -22.51 -50.59 26.49
CA LEU A 2 -21.48 -49.55 26.71
C LEU A 2 -21.72 -48.43 25.70
N THR A 3 -22.27 -47.30 26.15
CA THR A 3 -22.36 -46.06 25.38
C THR A 3 -20.95 -45.46 25.24
N ARG A 4 -20.36 -45.59 24.06
CA ARG A 4 -19.11 -44.89 23.71
C ARG A 4 -19.41 -43.41 23.51
N SER A 5 -18.95 -42.57 24.44
CA SER A 5 -18.89 -41.13 24.25
C SER A 5 -17.95 -40.80 23.09
N PHE A 6 -18.50 -40.28 22.00
CA PHE A 6 -17.72 -39.63 20.95
C PHE A 6 -17.32 -38.24 21.44
N PHE A 7 -16.08 -38.11 21.89
CA PHE A 7 -15.46 -36.80 22.06
C PHE A 7 -15.10 -36.29 20.67
N CYS A 8 -15.96 -35.46 20.08
CA CYS A 8 -15.68 -34.78 18.82
C CYS A 8 -14.62 -33.72 19.11
N ALA A 9 -13.36 -34.05 18.83
CA ALA A 9 -12.26 -33.09 18.88
C ALA A 9 -12.50 -32.04 17.80
N LEU A 10 -13.03 -30.88 18.20
CA LEU A 10 -13.18 -29.71 17.35
C LEU A 10 -11.78 -29.15 17.08
N LEU A 11 -11.19 -29.57 15.96
CA LEU A 11 -9.96 -29.00 15.42
C LEU A 11 -10.24 -27.56 15.00
N ILE A 12 -9.81 -26.60 15.81
CA ILE A 12 -9.75 -25.19 15.44
C ILE A 12 -8.62 -25.07 14.41
N LEU A 13 -8.96 -25.11 13.13
CA LEU A 13 -8.06 -24.70 12.05
C LEU A 13 -7.87 -23.18 12.18
N PRO A 14 -6.64 -22.66 12.33
CA PRO A 14 -6.41 -21.23 12.24
C PRO A 14 -6.81 -20.80 10.82
N GLY A 15 -7.92 -20.06 10.72
CA GLY A 15 -8.34 -19.45 9.47
C GLY A 15 -7.22 -18.55 8.97
N VAL A 16 -6.90 -18.65 7.68
CA VAL A 16 -5.96 -17.73 7.05
C VAL A 16 -6.52 -16.33 7.26
N ALA A 17 -5.77 -15.44 7.90
CA ALA A 17 -6.16 -14.04 7.98
C ALA A 17 -6.05 -13.47 6.56
N LEU A 18 -7.18 -13.35 5.86
CA LEU A 18 -7.26 -12.72 4.54
C LEU A 18 -7.08 -11.20 4.73
N ALA A 19 -5.87 -10.71 4.46
CA ALA A 19 -5.57 -9.28 4.46
C ALA A 19 -6.25 -8.53 3.28
N ASP A 20 -6.81 -9.25 2.31
CA ASP A 20 -7.36 -8.68 1.07
C ASP A 20 -8.71 -7.96 1.26
N HIS A 21 -9.37 -8.09 2.41
CA HIS A 21 -10.65 -7.41 2.67
C HIS A 21 -10.55 -5.88 2.54
N GLU A 22 -9.36 -5.32 2.70
CA GLU A 22 -9.11 -3.88 2.53
C GLU A 22 -9.34 -3.39 1.08
N LEU A 23 -9.31 -4.31 0.11
CA LEU A 23 -9.62 -4.04 -1.29
C LEU A 23 -11.09 -4.32 -1.64
N ASP A 24 -11.85 -4.94 -0.73
CA ASP A 24 -13.29 -5.13 -0.94
C ASP A 24 -13.97 -3.78 -1.09
N HIS A 25 -14.90 -3.71 -2.05
CA HIS A 25 -15.66 -2.50 -2.37
C HIS A 25 -14.83 -1.29 -2.85
N ARG A 26 -13.55 -1.45 -3.19
CA ARG A 26 -12.76 -0.41 -3.85
C ARG A 26 -13.03 -0.37 -5.35
N ASP A 27 -13.12 0.84 -5.91
CA ASP A 27 -13.26 1.05 -7.35
C ASP A 27 -11.88 1.23 -8.00
N LEU A 28 -11.28 0.12 -8.41
CA LEU A 28 -9.94 0.12 -9.00
C LEU A 28 -9.90 0.82 -10.36
N ALA A 29 -10.97 0.77 -11.15
CA ALA A 29 -11.03 1.44 -12.45
C ALA A 29 -11.00 2.97 -12.30
N ARG A 30 -11.75 3.48 -11.31
CA ARG A 30 -11.63 4.89 -10.92
C ARG A 30 -10.26 5.22 -10.37
N GLY A 31 -9.69 4.35 -9.54
CA GLY A 31 -8.34 4.51 -8.99
C GLY A 31 -7.27 4.65 -10.09
N GLU A 32 -7.33 3.80 -11.12
CA GLU A 32 -6.45 3.86 -12.29
C GLU A 32 -6.60 5.19 -13.04
N THR A 33 -7.84 5.64 -13.29
CA THR A 33 -8.10 6.92 -13.94
C THR A 33 -7.47 8.08 -13.16
N LEU A 34 -7.71 8.12 -11.83
CA LEU A 34 -7.12 9.15 -10.96
C LEU A 34 -5.59 9.11 -10.97
N TYR A 35 -5.01 7.92 -11.00
CA TYR A 35 -3.56 7.76 -11.06
C TYR A 35 -2.99 8.31 -12.37
N GLN A 36 -3.60 8.00 -13.52
CA GLN A 36 -3.15 8.50 -14.82
C GLN A 36 -3.25 10.03 -14.89
N ASP A 37 -4.34 10.60 -14.37
CA ASP A 37 -4.58 12.04 -14.43
C ASP A 37 -3.65 12.86 -13.52
N ASN A 38 -3.22 12.30 -12.38
CA ASN A 38 -2.56 13.08 -11.32
C ASN A 38 -1.16 12.61 -10.94
N CYS A 39 -0.83 11.33 -11.12
CA CYS A 39 0.38 10.72 -10.58
C CYS A 39 1.38 10.31 -11.68
N ALA A 40 0.86 9.80 -12.80
CA ALA A 40 1.66 9.23 -13.88
C ALA A 40 2.66 10.22 -14.51
N ALA A 41 2.37 11.52 -14.47
CA ALA A 41 3.28 12.56 -14.97
C ALA A 41 4.66 12.53 -14.30
N CYS A 42 4.74 12.08 -13.05
CA CYS A 42 6.00 11.94 -12.32
C CYS A 42 6.36 10.47 -12.07
N HIS A 43 5.39 9.64 -11.69
CA HIS A 43 5.64 8.26 -11.29
C HIS A 43 5.53 7.25 -12.43
N GLY A 44 5.31 7.71 -13.67
CA GLY A 44 5.20 6.88 -14.86
C GLY A 44 3.81 6.26 -15.05
N ALA A 45 3.42 6.05 -16.31
CA ALA A 45 2.10 5.50 -16.64
C ALA A 45 1.96 4.02 -16.21
N ASN A 46 3.08 3.31 -16.06
CA ASN A 46 3.17 1.91 -15.63
C ASN A 46 3.76 1.77 -14.22
N LEU A 47 3.71 2.84 -13.40
CA LEU A 47 4.22 2.87 -12.03
C LEU A 47 5.75 2.78 -11.91
N GLU A 48 6.50 2.99 -13.00
CA GLU A 48 7.94 2.75 -13.11
C GLU A 48 8.84 3.80 -12.44
N GLY A 49 8.28 4.95 -12.09
CA GLY A 49 9.03 6.07 -11.53
C GLY A 49 10.01 6.70 -12.52
N GLN A 50 10.87 7.58 -12.01
CA GLN A 50 11.92 8.21 -12.78
C GLN A 50 13.24 7.42 -12.71
N PRO A 51 14.10 7.49 -13.74
CA PRO A 51 15.44 6.93 -13.68
C PRO A 51 16.22 7.48 -12.47
N ASN A 52 17.08 6.64 -11.89
CA ASN A 52 17.93 7.03 -10.76
C ASN A 52 17.18 7.60 -9.54
N TRP A 53 15.91 7.23 -9.31
CA TRP A 53 15.07 7.73 -8.21
C TRP A 53 15.67 7.59 -6.80
N GLN A 54 16.67 6.72 -6.64
CA GLN A 54 17.38 6.50 -5.38
C GLN A 54 18.51 7.52 -5.13
N TYR A 55 18.87 8.32 -6.14
CA TYR A 55 19.97 9.27 -6.08
C TYR A 55 19.45 10.69 -6.28
N PRO A 56 19.86 11.65 -5.44
CA PRO A 56 19.49 13.05 -5.64
C PRO A 56 20.01 13.57 -6.98
N ASP A 57 19.23 14.42 -7.63
CA ASP A 57 19.64 15.14 -8.84
C ASP A 57 20.63 16.29 -8.51
N GLU A 58 20.95 17.09 -9.53
CA GLU A 58 21.86 18.25 -9.38
C GLU A 58 21.36 19.32 -8.38
N ASN A 59 20.06 19.34 -8.12
CA ASN A 59 19.42 20.24 -7.15
C ASN A 59 19.29 19.59 -5.76
N GLY A 60 19.77 18.35 -5.60
CA GLY A 60 19.66 17.59 -4.35
C GLY A 60 18.26 17.01 -4.12
N VAL A 61 17.40 16.97 -5.14
CA VAL A 61 16.03 16.45 -5.04
C VAL A 61 16.01 14.99 -5.48
N LEU A 62 15.34 14.13 -4.71
CA LEU A 62 15.11 12.74 -5.11
C LEU A 62 14.04 12.69 -6.22
N PRO A 63 14.33 12.05 -7.37
CA PRO A 63 13.34 11.82 -8.41
C PRO A 63 12.18 10.95 -7.90
N ALA A 64 11.06 10.98 -8.63
CA ALA A 64 9.85 10.25 -8.24
C ALA A 64 10.11 8.73 -8.19
N PRO A 65 9.91 8.05 -7.05
CA PRO A 65 10.13 6.60 -6.95
C PRO A 65 9.06 5.79 -7.69
N PRO A 66 9.37 4.54 -8.10
CA PRO A 66 8.38 3.61 -8.63
C PRO A 66 7.32 3.26 -7.58
N HIS A 67 6.09 3.09 -8.06
CA HIS A 67 4.98 2.52 -7.31
C HIS A 67 4.72 1.03 -7.65
N ASP A 68 5.50 0.46 -8.57
CA ASP A 68 5.52 -0.98 -8.81
C ASP A 68 6.33 -1.76 -7.74
N ARG A 69 6.53 -3.05 -8.02
CA ARG A 69 7.27 -3.99 -7.15
C ARG A 69 8.75 -3.64 -6.96
N THR A 70 9.33 -2.76 -7.78
CA THR A 70 10.74 -2.36 -7.68
C THR A 70 10.95 -1.24 -6.67
N GLY A 71 9.87 -0.54 -6.31
CA GLY A 71 9.84 0.41 -5.20
C GLY A 71 9.54 -0.27 -3.86
N HIS A 72 9.28 0.55 -2.84
CA HIS A 72 8.96 0.09 -1.49
C HIS A 72 7.64 0.65 -0.95
N THR A 73 6.88 1.41 -1.75
CA THR A 73 5.66 2.10 -1.30
C THR A 73 4.63 1.12 -0.72
N TRP A 74 4.47 -0.04 -1.34
CA TRP A 74 3.50 -1.08 -0.97
C TRP A 74 3.80 -1.78 0.37
N HIS A 75 4.99 -1.59 0.96
CA HIS A 75 5.34 -2.14 2.27
C HIS A 75 4.73 -1.36 3.45
N HIS A 76 4.17 -0.17 3.21
CA HIS A 76 3.61 0.69 4.24
C HIS A 76 2.13 0.39 4.49
N ASP A 77 1.64 0.69 5.69
CA ASP A 77 0.23 0.50 6.01
C ASP A 77 -0.69 1.43 5.19
N ASN A 78 -1.90 0.96 4.90
CA ASN A 78 -2.87 1.68 4.06
C ASN A 78 -3.22 3.07 4.61
N GLN A 79 -3.28 3.24 5.93
CA GLN A 79 -3.63 4.52 6.55
C GLN A 79 -2.51 5.55 6.34
N LEU A 80 -1.26 5.14 6.48
CA LEU A 80 -0.10 5.98 6.17
C LEU A 80 -0.09 6.36 4.69
N LEU A 81 -0.30 5.40 3.78
CA LEU A 81 -0.35 5.67 2.34
C LEU A 81 -1.45 6.66 1.98
N PHE A 82 -2.66 6.47 2.50
CA PHE A 82 -3.77 7.40 2.31
C PHE A 82 -3.43 8.81 2.81
N THR A 83 -2.81 8.91 3.98
CA THR A 83 -2.42 10.20 4.57
C THR A 83 -1.37 10.92 3.70
N TYR A 84 -0.38 10.18 3.20
CA TYR A 84 0.62 10.68 2.26
C TYR A 84 -0.02 11.20 0.97
N THR A 85 -0.96 10.47 0.39
CA THR A 85 -1.69 10.90 -0.80
C THR A 85 -2.52 12.15 -0.53
N ALA A 86 -3.17 12.24 0.64
CA ALA A 86 -4.08 13.34 0.96
C ALA A 86 -3.35 14.64 1.38
N LEU A 87 -2.25 14.54 2.11
CA LEU A 87 -1.56 15.68 2.73
C LEU A 87 -0.19 16.00 2.09
N GLY A 88 0.32 15.10 1.26
CA GLY A 88 1.72 15.15 0.82
C GLY A 88 2.70 14.83 1.96
N GLY A 89 4.00 14.83 1.63
CA GLY A 89 5.05 14.43 2.55
C GLY A 89 5.20 15.35 3.76
N ALA A 90 5.32 16.66 3.53
CA ALA A 90 5.44 17.64 4.62
C ALA A 90 4.23 17.62 5.56
N GLY A 91 3.01 17.56 5.00
CA GLY A 91 1.79 17.48 5.79
C GLY A 91 1.70 16.20 6.60
N THR A 92 2.11 15.06 6.03
CA THR A 92 2.11 13.77 6.74
C THR A 92 3.13 13.73 7.87
N LEU A 93 4.34 14.23 7.65
CA LEU A 93 5.38 14.30 8.68
C LEU A 93 4.95 15.22 9.82
N ALA A 94 4.41 16.40 9.50
CA ALA A 94 3.88 17.33 10.50
C ALA A 94 2.73 16.71 11.31
N ALA A 95 1.80 16.00 10.66
CA ALA A 95 0.71 15.29 11.33
C ALA A 95 1.20 14.17 12.28
N ARG A 96 2.44 13.69 12.09
CA ARG A 96 3.10 12.70 12.95
C ARG A 96 4.06 13.34 13.97
N GLY A 97 4.09 14.68 14.06
CA GLY A 97 4.95 15.40 14.99
C GLY A 97 6.43 15.41 14.60
N ILE A 98 6.74 15.12 13.33
CA ILE A 98 8.09 15.21 12.76
C ILE A 98 8.17 16.56 12.04
N THR A 99 8.96 17.48 12.61
CA THR A 99 9.16 18.85 12.10
C THR A 99 10.61 19.11 11.78
#